data_AF-A0A0S7KYN1-F1
#
_entry.id   AF-A0A0S7KYN1-F1
#
_cell.length_a   1.000
_cell.length_b   1.000
_cell.length_c   1.000
_cell.angle_alpha   90.00
_cell.angle_beta   90.00
_cell.angle_gamma   90.00
#
_symmetry.space_group_name_H-M   'P 1'
#
loop_
_entity.id
_entity.type
_entity.pdbx_description
1 polymer ?
#
loop_
_entity_poly.entity_id
_entity_poly.type
_entity_poly.pdbx_seq_one_letter_code
_entity_poly.pdbx_strand_id
1 'polypeptide(L)'
;MKMFSVAHKTVFVVDHCPYMAESSRQQVECDVLTKSRAQGVIPLAPVSKSLWTCAVECSMEYCRILFDVYPKDKLVNYIVSDSEFHILNTWRREDQSTHELMSALAAVGPPNPREDPECCSILHGLVAAVEALCKITELQHEKRTALMDTAERVANRGRIICLTNAKSDTHVRMLEDCIQETISEQNKLAAGSDRSVANKLHLVN
;
A
#
# COMPACT_ATOMS: atom_id res chain seq x y z
N MET A 1 22.60 -5.88 -12.16
CA MET A 1 21.27 -6.09 -11.53
C MET A 1 20.18 -5.86 -12.58
N LYS A 2 19.12 -6.69 -12.63
CA LYS A 2 17.98 -6.44 -13.55
C LYS A 2 17.23 -5.20 -13.06
N MET A 3 17.26 -4.12 -13.86
CA MET A 3 16.67 -2.81 -13.56
C MET A 3 15.20 -2.92 -13.11
N PHE A 4 14.37 -3.65 -13.87
CA PHE A 4 12.96 -3.90 -13.55
C PHE A 4 12.74 -5.23 -12.81
N SER A 5 13.28 -5.31 -11.60
CA SER A 5 13.00 -6.40 -10.66
C SER A 5 11.63 -6.21 -9.97
N VAL A 6 11.19 -7.19 -9.18
CA VAL A 6 9.94 -7.13 -8.39
C VAL A 6 9.87 -5.89 -7.49
N ALA A 7 11.01 -5.37 -7.05
CA ALA A 7 11.06 -4.18 -6.19
C ALA A 7 10.87 -2.85 -6.95
N HIS A 8 10.85 -2.85 -8.29
CA HIS A 8 10.68 -1.61 -9.06
C HIS A 8 9.33 -0.94 -8.79
N LYS A 9 8.26 -1.75 -8.69
CA LYS A 9 6.90 -1.31 -8.36
C LYS A 9 6.44 -1.99 -7.09
N THR A 10 6.14 -1.20 -6.07
CA THR A 10 5.48 -1.68 -4.85
C THR A 10 4.12 -1.01 -4.74
N VAL A 11 3.06 -1.78 -4.58
CA VAL A 11 1.73 -1.24 -4.25
C VAL A 11 1.42 -1.58 -2.81
N PHE A 12 1.18 -0.58 -1.97
CA PHE A 12 0.57 -0.77 -0.67
C PHE A 12 -0.94 -0.76 -0.82
N VAL A 13 -1.60 -1.72 -0.19
CA VAL A 13 -3.06 -1.75 -0.05
C VAL A 13 -3.35 -1.81 1.44
N VAL A 14 -3.89 -0.73 1.99
CA VAL A 14 -4.20 -0.63 3.41
C VAL A 14 -5.71 -0.58 3.62
N ASP A 15 -6.17 -1.48 4.47
CA ASP A 15 -7.56 -1.61 4.83
C ASP A 15 -8.03 -0.45 5.71
N HIS A 16 -9.17 0.15 5.36
CA HIS A 16 -9.83 1.24 6.09
C HIS A 16 -11.26 0.88 6.50
N CYS A 17 -11.61 -0.41 6.49
CA CYS A 17 -12.89 -0.88 7.00
C CYS A 17 -13.08 -0.56 8.50
N PRO A 18 -14.32 -0.53 9.01
CA PRO A 18 -14.63 -0.13 10.39
C PRO A 18 -13.84 -0.87 11.48
N TYR A 19 -13.56 -2.16 11.29
CA TYR A 19 -12.79 -2.98 12.24
C TYR A 19 -11.32 -2.55 12.38
N MET A 20 -10.78 -1.78 11.43
CA MET A 20 -9.42 -1.23 11.54
C MET A 20 -9.34 -0.09 12.57
N ALA A 21 -10.47 0.42 13.07
CA ALA A 21 -10.51 1.34 14.19
C ALA A 21 -10.27 0.66 15.55
N GLU A 22 -10.27 -0.68 15.61
CA GLU A 22 -10.04 -1.41 16.85
C GLU A 22 -8.68 -1.08 17.47
N SER A 23 -8.63 -1.08 18.80
CA SER A 23 -7.38 -0.85 19.54
C SER A 23 -6.39 -1.99 19.30
N SER A 24 -5.14 -1.65 19.02
CA SER A 24 -4.00 -2.57 19.05
C SER A 24 -3.75 -3.20 20.43
N ARG A 25 -4.37 -2.65 21.48
CA ARG A 25 -4.20 -3.02 22.90
C ARG A 25 -2.76 -2.87 23.42
N GLN A 26 -1.87 -2.28 22.62
CA GLN A 26 -0.53 -1.90 23.04
C GLN A 26 -0.58 -0.50 23.65
N GLN A 27 -0.36 -0.44 24.97
CA GLN A 27 -0.37 0.80 25.71
C GLN A 27 0.87 1.65 25.37
N VAL A 28 0.63 2.95 25.19
CA VAL A 28 1.62 4.00 24.99
C VAL A 28 1.48 4.99 26.14
N GLU A 29 2.54 5.12 26.92
CA GLU A 29 2.63 6.14 27.97
C GLU A 29 2.98 7.48 27.33
N CYS A 30 2.01 8.39 27.29
CA CYS A 30 2.22 9.75 26.80
C CYS A 30 2.67 10.73 27.89
N ASP A 31 2.71 10.28 29.15
CA ASP A 31 3.02 11.10 30.32
C ASP A 31 4.51 10.99 30.68
N VAL A 32 5.33 11.89 30.13
CA VAL A 32 6.79 11.86 30.27
C VAL A 32 7.29 12.48 31.59
N LEU A 33 6.41 13.06 32.41
CA LEU A 33 6.79 13.80 33.62
C LEU A 33 6.74 12.93 34.87
N THR A 34 7.62 11.92 34.94
CA THR A 34 7.72 11.00 36.09
C THR A 34 8.72 11.43 37.17
N LYS A 35 9.58 12.43 36.93
CA LYS A 35 10.69 12.77 37.86
C LYS A 35 10.49 14.01 38.75
N SER A 36 9.43 14.80 38.59
CA SER A 36 9.24 16.06 39.33
C SER A 36 7.76 16.42 39.55
N ARG A 37 6.92 15.47 39.99
CA ARG A 37 5.55 15.82 40.37
C ARG A 37 5.52 16.33 41.80
N ALA A 38 5.03 17.56 41.98
CA ALA A 38 4.51 18.02 43.25
C ALA A 38 3.41 17.05 43.73
N GLN A 39 3.31 16.82 45.04
CA GLN A 39 2.27 15.95 45.62
C GLN A 39 0.89 16.39 45.13
N GLY A 40 0.11 15.46 44.54
CA GLY A 40 -1.30 15.68 44.17
C GLY A 40 -1.64 15.65 42.66
N VAL A 41 -0.68 15.45 41.75
CA VAL A 41 -0.97 15.40 40.30
C VAL A 41 -1.24 13.97 39.81
N ILE A 42 -2.45 13.71 39.34
CA ILE A 42 -2.90 12.42 38.78
C ILE A 42 -2.22 12.17 37.41
N PRO A 43 -1.61 11.00 37.16
CA PRO A 43 -1.03 10.67 35.85
C PRO A 43 -2.09 10.50 34.77
N LEU A 44 -1.76 10.88 33.55
CA LEU A 44 -2.63 10.63 32.40
C LEU A 44 -2.72 9.13 32.15
N ALA A 45 -3.93 8.66 31.85
CA ALA A 45 -4.14 7.27 31.48
C ALA A 45 -3.39 6.95 30.18
N PRO A 46 -2.76 5.76 30.06
CA PRO A 46 -2.12 5.35 28.83
C PRO A 46 -3.15 5.24 27.71
N VAL A 47 -2.72 5.52 26.49
CA VAL A 47 -3.54 5.41 25.28
C VAL A 47 -3.03 4.28 24.40
N SER A 48 -3.87 3.76 23.52
CA SER A 48 -3.47 2.74 22.55
C SER A 48 -3.83 3.21 21.15
N LYS A 49 -2.98 2.89 20.18
CA LYS A 49 -3.23 3.19 18.76
C LYS A 49 -4.28 2.22 18.20
N SER A 50 -4.99 2.63 17.15
CA SER A 50 -5.83 1.72 16.36
C SER A 50 -4.98 0.83 15.44
N LEU A 51 -5.55 -0.28 14.96
CA LEU A 51 -4.90 -1.13 13.94
C LEU A 51 -4.56 -0.34 12.67
N TRP A 52 -5.47 0.53 12.22
CA TRP A 52 -5.24 1.48 11.13
C TRP A 52 -4.01 2.34 11.37
N THR A 53 -3.91 2.96 12.55
CA THR A 53 -2.77 3.83 12.89
C THR A 53 -1.47 3.04 12.85
N CYS A 54 -1.45 1.82 13.40
CA CYS A 54 -0.29 0.94 13.35
C CYS A 54 0.10 0.55 11.91
N ALA A 55 -0.88 0.24 11.06
CA ALA A 55 -0.65 -0.11 9.65
C ALA A 55 -0.03 1.07 8.88
N VAL A 56 -0.60 2.27 9.04
CA VAL A 56 -0.12 3.50 8.40
C VAL A 56 1.28 3.87 8.89
N GLU A 57 1.57 3.79 10.18
CA GLU A 57 2.90 4.10 10.70
C GLU A 57 3.97 3.16 10.14
N CYS A 58 3.67 1.85 10.07
CA CYS A 58 4.59 0.84 9.56
C CYS A 58 4.87 1.03 8.06
N SER A 59 3.82 1.22 7.25
CA SER A 59 3.98 1.43 5.80
C SER A 59 4.68 2.75 5.49
N MET A 60 4.43 3.81 6.25
CA MET A 60 5.07 5.10 6.04
C MET A 60 6.56 5.08 6.41
N GLU A 61 6.93 4.35 7.46
CA GLU A 61 8.34 4.15 7.80
C GLU A 61 9.05 3.32 6.72
N TYR A 62 8.38 2.31 6.15
CA TYR A 62 8.89 1.59 4.98
C TYR A 62 9.16 2.55 3.81
N CYS A 63 8.18 3.42 3.48
CA CYS A 63 8.33 4.40 2.40
C CYS A 63 9.47 5.38 2.66
N ARG A 64 9.61 5.88 3.91
CA ARG A 64 10.70 6.78 4.30
C ARG A 64 12.07 6.13 4.04
N ILE A 65 12.28 4.93 4.55
CA ILE A 65 13.53 4.19 4.36
C ILE A 65 13.77 3.91 2.86
N LEU A 66 12.73 3.51 2.12
CA LEU A 66 12.84 3.22 0.70
C LEU A 66 13.26 4.47 -0.10
N PHE A 67 12.64 5.62 0.15
CA PHE A 67 12.93 6.86 -0.58
C PHE A 67 14.30 7.44 -0.21
N ASP A 68 14.73 7.28 1.04
CA ASP A 68 16.07 7.69 1.48
C ASP A 68 17.18 6.84 0.82
N VAL A 69 16.97 5.52 0.69
CA VAL A 69 17.96 4.58 0.13
C VAL A 69 17.91 4.51 -1.39
N TYR A 70 16.72 4.61 -2.00
CA TYR A 70 16.49 4.44 -3.44
C TYR A 70 15.65 5.57 -4.05
N PRO A 71 16.20 6.78 -4.17
CA PRO A 71 15.44 7.99 -4.52
C PRO A 71 14.92 8.06 -5.97
N LYS A 72 15.20 7.07 -6.83
CA LYS A 72 14.90 7.14 -8.28
C LYS A 72 14.24 5.89 -8.86
N ASP A 73 14.70 4.70 -8.45
CA ASP A 73 14.41 3.46 -9.20
C ASP A 73 13.30 2.60 -8.57
N LYS A 74 12.87 2.95 -7.36
CA LYS A 74 11.88 2.20 -6.57
C LYS A 74 10.68 3.08 -6.32
N LEU A 75 9.56 2.69 -6.91
CA LEU A 75 8.33 3.47 -6.86
C LEU A 75 7.31 2.77 -5.99
N VAL A 76 6.51 3.56 -5.30
CA VAL A 76 5.40 3.13 -4.45
C VAL A 76 4.10 3.72 -4.97
N ASN A 77 3.07 2.89 -5.06
CA ASN A 77 1.70 3.30 -5.22
C ASN A 77 0.93 2.96 -3.94
N TYR A 78 0.27 3.92 -3.33
CA TYR A 78 -0.38 3.74 -2.04
C TYR A 78 -1.90 3.77 -2.22
N ILE A 79 -2.58 2.70 -1.83
CA ILE A 79 -4.02 2.52 -2.00
C ILE A 79 -4.64 2.27 -0.64
N VAL A 80 -5.73 2.98 -0.35
CA VAL A 80 -6.60 2.73 0.80
C VAL A 80 -7.89 2.09 0.31
N SER A 81 -8.41 1.11 1.03
CA SER A 81 -9.60 0.35 0.64
C SER A 81 -10.65 0.33 1.74
N ASP A 82 -11.85 0.79 1.43
CA ASP A 82 -13.03 0.81 2.30
C ASP A 82 -14.26 0.32 1.49
N SER A 83 -15.32 1.13 1.41
CA SER A 83 -16.44 0.90 0.49
C SER A 83 -16.06 1.07 -0.98
N GLU A 84 -14.96 1.77 -1.25
CA GLU A 84 -14.31 1.87 -2.55
C GLU A 84 -12.78 1.78 -2.40
N PHE A 85 -12.04 2.22 -3.42
CA PHE A 85 -10.58 2.31 -3.35
C PHE A 85 -10.11 3.74 -3.61
N HIS A 86 -9.09 4.16 -2.87
CA HIS A 86 -8.51 5.50 -2.94
C HIS A 86 -7.02 5.39 -3.27
N ILE A 87 -6.64 5.77 -4.49
CA ILE A 87 -5.24 5.82 -4.91
C ILE A 87 -4.66 7.17 -4.49
N LEU A 88 -3.69 7.17 -3.57
CA LEU A 88 -3.20 8.39 -2.93
C LEU A 88 -2.07 9.09 -3.71
N ASN A 89 -1.40 8.38 -4.60
CA ASN A 89 -0.29 8.90 -5.40
C ASN A 89 -0.17 8.12 -6.72
N THR A 90 0.72 8.50 -7.64
CA THR A 90 0.94 7.76 -8.90
C THR A 90 2.35 7.18 -9.01
N TRP A 91 2.70 6.65 -10.18
CA TRP A 91 4.05 6.18 -10.49
C TRP A 91 5.02 7.31 -10.88
N ARG A 92 4.58 8.57 -10.85
CA ARG A 92 5.45 9.71 -11.13
C ARG A 92 6.46 9.91 -10.00
N ARG A 93 7.64 10.42 -10.34
CA ARG A 93 8.70 10.67 -9.37
C ARG A 93 8.35 11.81 -8.40
N GLU A 94 7.64 12.82 -8.88
CA GLU A 94 7.14 13.94 -8.06
C GLU A 94 6.23 13.45 -6.93
N ASP A 95 5.42 12.43 -7.20
CA ASP A 95 4.49 11.80 -6.25
C ASP A 95 5.16 10.84 -5.23
N GLN A 96 6.50 10.66 -5.29
CA GLN A 96 7.24 9.75 -4.37
C GLN A 96 7.69 10.50 -3.10
N SER A 97 6.72 11.08 -2.39
CA SER A 97 6.95 11.95 -1.24
C SER A 97 6.20 11.45 -0.02
N THR A 98 6.89 11.22 1.09
CA THR A 98 6.23 10.87 2.36
C THR A 98 5.36 12.00 2.88
N HIS A 99 5.73 13.26 2.62
CA HIS A 99 4.94 14.42 3.01
C HIS A 99 3.58 14.45 2.29
N GLU A 100 3.57 14.24 0.98
CA GLU A 100 2.32 14.21 0.20
C GLU A 100 1.45 13.00 0.57
N LEU A 101 2.06 11.82 0.75
CA LEU A 101 1.35 10.63 1.22
C LEU A 101 0.72 10.85 2.60
N MET A 102 1.45 11.46 3.54
CA MET A 102 0.90 11.78 4.87
C MET A 102 -0.24 12.80 4.78
N SER A 103 -0.14 13.79 3.89
CA SER A 103 -1.22 14.75 3.64
C SER A 103 -2.47 14.06 3.07
N ALA A 104 -2.30 13.12 2.14
CA ALA A 104 -3.40 12.35 1.57
C ALA A 104 -4.04 11.42 2.61
N LEU A 105 -3.24 10.73 3.42
CA LEU A 105 -3.72 9.89 4.52
C LEU A 105 -4.46 10.70 5.60
N ALA A 106 -3.99 11.91 5.90
CA ALA A 106 -4.69 12.82 6.81
C ALA A 106 -6.06 13.26 6.27
N ALA A 107 -6.18 13.43 4.94
CA ALA A 107 -7.45 13.74 4.29
C ALA A 107 -8.43 12.56 4.31
N VAL A 108 -7.94 11.32 4.19
CA VAL A 108 -8.73 10.09 4.37
C VAL A 108 -9.21 9.95 5.82
N GLY A 109 -8.33 10.26 6.78
CA GLY A 109 -8.67 10.20 8.22
C GLY A 109 -8.74 8.77 8.77
N PRO A 110 -9.18 8.59 10.04
CA PRO A 110 -9.34 7.27 10.64
C PRO A 110 -10.60 6.55 10.13
N PRO A 111 -10.62 5.19 10.15
CA PRO A 111 -11.82 4.41 9.82
C PRO A 111 -12.99 4.79 10.73
N ASN A 112 -14.20 4.84 10.16
CA ASN A 112 -15.41 5.11 10.92
C ASN A 112 -15.94 3.82 11.58
N PRO A 113 -15.92 3.67 12.92
CA PRO A 113 -16.38 2.46 13.58
C PRO A 113 -17.89 2.18 13.42
N ARG A 114 -18.66 3.16 12.92
CA ARG A 114 -20.12 3.09 12.77
C ARG A 114 -20.58 2.85 11.33
N GLU A 115 -19.65 2.81 10.38
CA GLU A 115 -19.98 2.50 8.99
C GLU A 115 -20.34 1.03 8.85
N ASP A 116 -21.17 0.71 7.84
CA ASP A 116 -21.65 -0.64 7.59
C ASP A 116 -20.51 -1.54 7.08
N PRO A 117 -20.09 -2.57 7.84
CA PRO A 117 -19.02 -3.44 7.42
C PRO A 117 -19.34 -4.26 6.17
N GLU A 118 -20.61 -4.44 5.80
CA GLU A 118 -20.99 -5.18 4.59
C GLU A 118 -20.70 -4.40 3.31
N CYS A 119 -20.60 -3.07 3.39
CA CYS A 119 -20.26 -2.24 2.25
C CYS A 119 -18.75 -2.13 2.03
N CYS A 120 -17.92 -2.47 3.03
CA CYS A 120 -16.48 -2.27 2.98
C CYS A 120 -15.72 -3.58 2.70
N SER A 121 -14.71 -3.51 1.83
CA SER A 121 -13.86 -4.66 1.54
C SER A 121 -12.48 -4.24 1.08
N ILE A 122 -11.46 -4.98 1.54
CA ILE A 122 -10.08 -4.87 1.05
C ILE A 122 -9.93 -5.26 -0.42
N LEU A 123 -10.89 -6.00 -0.98
CA LEU A 123 -10.85 -6.47 -2.37
C LEU A 123 -10.85 -5.31 -3.38
N HIS A 124 -11.53 -4.20 -3.09
CA HIS A 124 -11.56 -3.03 -3.97
C HIS A 124 -10.13 -2.52 -4.24
N GLY A 125 -9.34 -2.33 -3.18
CA GLY A 125 -7.95 -1.90 -3.28
C GLY A 125 -7.02 -2.95 -3.87
N LEU A 126 -7.27 -4.24 -3.64
CA LEU A 126 -6.49 -5.33 -4.24
C LEU A 126 -6.67 -5.40 -5.75
N VAL A 127 -7.90 -5.26 -6.26
CA VAL A 127 -8.16 -5.18 -7.71
C VAL A 127 -7.49 -3.95 -8.30
N ALA A 128 -7.64 -2.78 -7.66
CA ALA A 128 -6.99 -1.55 -8.08
C ALA A 128 -5.45 -1.66 -8.08
N ALA A 129 -4.87 -2.43 -7.16
CA ALA A 129 -3.43 -2.67 -7.11
C ALA A 129 -2.93 -3.47 -8.32
N VAL A 130 -3.67 -4.50 -8.75
CA VAL A 130 -3.35 -5.25 -9.97
C VAL A 130 -3.40 -4.34 -11.19
N GLU A 131 -4.42 -3.48 -11.29
CA GLU A 131 -4.53 -2.50 -12.37
C GLU A 131 -3.39 -1.47 -12.34
N ALA A 132 -3.03 -0.97 -11.16
CA ALA A 132 -1.92 -0.03 -10.99
C ALA A 132 -0.60 -0.64 -11.47
N LEU A 133 -0.38 -1.93 -11.23
CA LEU A 133 0.83 -2.64 -11.67
C LEU A 133 0.92 -2.80 -13.19
N CYS A 134 -0.22 -2.88 -13.87
CA CYS A 134 -0.29 -2.89 -15.34
C CYS A 134 0.09 -1.54 -15.97
N LYS A 135 -0.03 -0.42 -15.25
CA LYS A 135 0.34 0.92 -15.75
C LYS A 135 1.85 1.03 -15.92
N ILE A 136 2.31 1.61 -17.02
CA ILE A 136 3.74 1.82 -17.31
C ILE A 136 4.32 2.96 -16.45
N THR A 137 5.55 2.81 -15.96
CA THR A 137 6.28 3.89 -15.27
C THR A 137 7.05 4.74 -16.28
N GLU A 138 7.44 5.95 -15.89
CA GLU A 138 8.31 6.80 -16.72
C GLU A 138 9.61 6.08 -17.09
N LEU A 139 10.26 5.43 -16.13
CA LEU A 139 11.50 4.66 -16.36
C LEU A 139 11.29 3.50 -17.34
N GLN A 140 10.18 2.78 -17.24
CA GLN A 140 9.83 1.71 -18.18
C GLN A 140 9.53 2.28 -19.57
N HIS A 141 8.86 3.43 -19.63
CA HIS A 141 8.55 4.11 -20.88
C HIS A 141 9.84 4.57 -21.58
N GLU A 142 10.70 5.32 -20.89
CA GLU A 142 12.01 5.76 -21.37
C GLU A 142 12.85 4.60 -21.93
N LYS A 143 12.94 3.48 -21.20
CA LYS A 143 13.69 2.30 -21.65
C LYS A 143 13.05 1.67 -22.89
N ARG A 144 11.73 1.67 -22.99
CA ARG A 144 11.01 1.15 -24.17
C ARG A 144 11.28 2.01 -25.41
N THR A 145 11.28 3.34 -25.28
CA THR A 145 11.58 4.25 -26.40
C THR A 145 13.06 4.26 -26.77
N ALA A 146 13.97 4.06 -25.81
CA ALA A 146 15.40 3.96 -26.10
C ALA A 146 15.81 2.65 -26.82
N LEU A 147 14.97 1.62 -26.76
CA LEU A 147 15.22 0.27 -27.29
C LEU A 147 14.74 0.06 -28.74
N MET A 148 14.44 1.10 -29.51
CA MET A 148 13.78 0.99 -30.83
C MET A 148 14.43 0.00 -31.83
N ASP A 149 15.67 -0.45 -31.62
CA ASP A 149 16.37 -1.45 -32.46
C ASP A 149 16.46 -2.88 -31.90
N THR A 150 16.00 -3.15 -30.66
CA THR A 150 16.07 -4.50 -30.07
C THR A 150 14.71 -4.92 -29.54
N ALA A 151 14.17 -6.03 -30.05
CA ALA A 151 12.89 -6.63 -29.65
C ALA A 151 12.84 -7.16 -28.19
N GLU A 152 13.66 -6.61 -27.29
CA GLU A 152 13.62 -6.93 -25.88
C GLU A 152 12.40 -6.25 -25.23
N ARG A 153 11.41 -7.08 -24.90
CA ARG A 153 10.26 -6.65 -24.08
C ARG A 153 10.77 -6.15 -22.74
N VAL A 154 10.45 -4.89 -22.41
CA VAL A 154 10.66 -4.33 -21.07
C VAL A 154 9.95 -5.23 -20.05
N ALA A 155 10.61 -5.63 -18.98
CA ALA A 155 9.98 -6.46 -17.96
C ALA A 155 9.03 -5.62 -17.08
N ASN A 156 7.82 -6.13 -16.82
CA ASN A 156 6.93 -5.57 -15.82
C ASN A 156 6.81 -6.51 -14.63
N ARG A 157 7.34 -6.08 -13.50
CA ARG A 157 7.30 -6.83 -12.25
C ARG A 157 6.98 -5.87 -11.13
N GLY A 158 6.27 -6.39 -10.14
CA GLY A 158 5.96 -5.62 -8.96
C GLY A 158 5.48 -6.51 -7.83
N ARG A 159 5.26 -5.88 -6.69
CA ARG A 159 4.72 -6.51 -5.50
C ARG A 159 3.52 -5.75 -4.97
N ILE A 160 2.62 -6.48 -4.34
CA ILE A 160 1.52 -5.95 -3.55
C ILE A 160 1.82 -6.29 -2.09
N ILE A 161 1.77 -5.29 -1.21
CA ILE A 161 1.84 -5.44 0.24
C ILE A 161 0.47 -5.05 0.79
N CYS A 162 -0.25 -6.03 1.32
CA CYS A 162 -1.60 -5.84 1.86
C CYS A 162 -1.54 -5.79 3.39
N LEU A 163 -2.15 -4.75 3.99
CA LEU A 163 -2.26 -4.58 5.43
C LEU A 163 -3.74 -4.56 5.81
N THR A 164 -4.23 -5.66 6.39
CA THR A 164 -5.64 -5.87 6.75
C THR A 164 -5.76 -6.72 8.02
N ASN A 165 -6.94 -6.74 8.64
CA ASN A 165 -7.29 -7.63 9.73
C ASN A 165 -8.13 -8.81 9.20
N ALA A 166 -7.47 -9.92 8.84
CA ALA A 166 -8.15 -11.09 8.31
C ALA A 166 -8.84 -11.92 9.41
N LYS A 167 -10.05 -12.42 9.11
CA LYS A 167 -10.86 -13.20 10.05
C LYS A 167 -10.31 -14.62 10.32
N SER A 168 -9.64 -15.21 9.33
CA SER A 168 -9.10 -16.58 9.39
C SER A 168 -8.13 -16.86 8.24
N ASP A 169 -7.37 -17.94 8.32
CA ASP A 169 -6.50 -18.40 7.22
C ASP A 169 -7.29 -18.70 5.93
N THR A 170 -8.54 -19.16 6.07
CA THR A 170 -9.44 -19.37 4.92
C THR A 170 -9.78 -18.05 4.24
N HIS A 171 -10.00 -16.99 5.03
CA HIS A 171 -10.20 -15.64 4.49
C HIS A 171 -8.96 -15.16 3.76
N VAL A 172 -7.76 -15.39 4.30
CA VAL A 172 -6.50 -15.04 3.63
C VAL A 172 -6.37 -15.75 2.27
N ARG A 173 -6.58 -17.07 2.22
CA ARG A 173 -6.50 -17.83 0.96
C ARG A 173 -7.50 -17.35 -0.08
N MET A 174 -8.73 -17.01 0.34
CA MET A 174 -9.73 -16.45 -0.55
C MET A 174 -9.26 -15.12 -1.18
N LEU A 175 -8.59 -14.25 -0.41
CA LEU A 175 -8.01 -13.01 -0.94
C LEU A 175 -6.88 -13.32 -1.95
N GLU A 176 -6.00 -14.28 -1.63
CA GLU A 176 -4.92 -14.70 -2.54
C GLU A 176 -5.46 -15.25 -3.86
N ASP A 177 -6.47 -16.12 -3.80
CA ASP A 177 -7.10 -16.72 -4.98
C ASP A 177 -7.76 -15.66 -5.86
N CYS A 178 -8.50 -14.73 -5.25
CA CYS A 178 -9.14 -13.62 -5.97
C CYS A 178 -8.12 -12.74 -6.70
N ILE A 179 -7.01 -12.39 -6.03
CA ILE A 179 -5.91 -11.64 -6.66
C ILE A 179 -5.27 -12.44 -7.79
N GLN A 180 -5.03 -13.73 -7.58
CA GLN A 180 -4.39 -14.60 -8.57
C GLN A 180 -5.24 -14.72 -9.85
N GLU A 181 -6.56 -14.84 -9.70
CA GLU A 181 -7.51 -14.81 -10.81
C GLU A 181 -7.49 -13.47 -11.54
N THR A 182 -7.57 -12.36 -10.79
CA THR A 182 -7.52 -10.99 -11.34
C THR A 182 -6.22 -10.75 -12.14
N ILE A 183 -5.08 -11.21 -11.62
CA ILE A 183 -3.78 -11.13 -12.31
C ILE A 183 -3.78 -11.95 -13.60
N SER A 184 -4.36 -13.15 -13.57
CA SER A 184 -4.45 -14.04 -14.73
C SER A 184 -5.28 -13.39 -15.85
N GLU A 185 -6.41 -12.79 -15.50
CA GLU A 185 -7.28 -12.07 -16.44
C GLU A 185 -6.61 -10.83 -17.01
N GLN A 186 -6.02 -9.99 -16.16
CA GLN A 186 -5.32 -8.78 -16.59
C GLN A 186 -4.11 -9.09 -17.48
N ASN A 187 -3.41 -10.21 -17.23
CA ASN A 187 -2.34 -10.66 -18.11
C ASN A 187 -2.83 -11.08 -19.50
N LYS A 188 -4.00 -11.71 -19.61
CA LYS A 188 -4.61 -12.05 -20.91
C LYS A 188 -4.97 -10.77 -21.68
N LEU A 189 -5.56 -9.79 -21.00
CA LEU A 189 -5.88 -8.48 -21.59
C LEU A 189 -4.62 -7.72 -22.02
N ALA A 190 -3.58 -7.72 -21.18
CA ALA A 190 -2.31 -7.07 -21.47
C ALA A 190 -1.57 -7.71 -22.65
N ALA A 191 -1.68 -9.03 -22.83
CA ALA A 191 -1.09 -9.73 -23.97
C ALA A 191 -1.73 -9.35 -25.32
N GLY A 192 -2.98 -8.88 -25.31
CA GLY A 192 -3.69 -8.38 -26.49
C GLY A 192 -3.54 -6.88 -26.76
N SER A 193 -2.84 -6.13 -25.90
CA SER A 193 -2.68 -4.67 -25.99
C SER A 193 -1.23 -4.28 -26.22
N ASP A 194 -0.94 -3.57 -27.32
CA ASP A 194 0.40 -3.04 -27.62
C ASP A 194 0.91 -2.03 -26.58
N ARG A 195 0.01 -1.51 -25.73
CA ARG A 195 0.36 -0.52 -24.70
C ARG A 195 0.71 -1.15 -23.34
N SER A 196 0.41 -2.42 -23.13
CA SER A 196 0.52 -3.09 -21.82
C SER A 196 1.72 -4.04 -21.77
N VAL A 197 2.36 -4.18 -20.61
CA VAL A 197 3.61 -4.94 -20.46
C VAL A 197 3.35 -6.20 -19.62
N ALA A 198 3.83 -7.36 -20.07
CA ALA A 198 3.61 -8.66 -19.42
C ALA A 198 4.08 -8.69 -17.95
N ASN A 199 3.20 -9.12 -17.04
CA ASN A 199 3.43 -9.01 -15.60
C ASN A 199 3.99 -10.30 -14.98
N LYS A 200 4.97 -10.15 -14.08
CA LYS A 200 5.25 -11.15 -13.03
C LYS A 200 5.06 -10.49 -11.67
N LEU A 201 3.95 -10.81 -11.03
CA LEU A 201 3.50 -10.21 -9.76
C LEU A 201 3.76 -11.15 -8.59
N HIS A 202 4.17 -10.58 -7.47
CA HIS A 202 4.41 -11.30 -6.22
C HIS A 202 3.56 -10.66 -5.12
N LEU A 203 2.64 -11.41 -4.52
CA LEU A 203 1.96 -11.00 -3.30
C LEU A 203 2.88 -11.24 -2.11
N VAL A 204 2.99 -10.26 -1.22
CA VAL A 204 3.68 -10.39 0.07
C VAL A 204 2.63 -10.25 1.16
N ASN A 205 2.41 -11.34 1.90
CA ASN A 205 1.60 -11.37 3.11
C ASN A 205 2.47 -11.12 4.34
#